data_AF-A0A8C6E3M1-F1
#
_entry.id   AF-A0A8C6E3M1-F1
#
_cell.length_a   1.000
_cell.length_b   1.000
_cell.length_c   1.000
_cell.angle_alpha   90.00
_cell.angle_beta   90.00
_cell.angle_gamma   90.00
#
_symmetry.space_group_name_H-M   'P 1'
#
loop_
_entity.id
_entity.type
_entity.pdbx_description
1 polymer ?
#
loop_
_entity_poly.entity_id
_entity_poly.type
_entity_poly.pdbx_seq_one_letter_code
_entity_poly.pdbx_strand_id
1 'polypeptide(L)'
;MGPRSCLLGLFALFVASNCSYSPEPDQQRRLPPGWVSLGRADPEEELSLTFALRQQNVKRLSELVQAVSDPGSPRYGAWRDR
;
A
#
# COMPACT_ATOMS: atom_id res chain seq x y z
N MET A 1 38.71 25.83 -6.95
CA MET A 1 37.47 25.08 -6.62
C MET A 1 37.54 24.72 -5.15
N GLY A 2 36.74 25.40 -4.30
CA GLY A 2 36.93 25.37 -2.84
C GLY A 2 36.31 24.14 -2.16
N PRO A 3 36.80 23.75 -0.97
CA PRO A 3 36.30 22.59 -0.20
C PRO A 3 34.82 22.68 0.19
N ARG A 4 34.23 23.89 0.09
CA ARG A 4 32.82 24.17 0.40
C ARG A 4 31.86 23.61 -0.66
N SER A 5 32.27 23.52 -1.94
CA SER A 5 31.46 22.90 -3.00
C SER A 5 31.39 21.38 -2.86
N CYS A 6 32.47 20.74 -2.41
CA CYS A 6 32.49 19.29 -2.18
C CYS A 6 31.58 18.88 -1.01
N LEU A 7 31.54 19.68 0.06
CA LEU A 7 30.69 19.41 1.23
C LEU A 7 29.20 19.51 0.91
N LEU A 8 28.79 20.46 0.06
CA LEU A 8 27.39 20.60 -0.38
C LEU A 8 26.97 19.45 -1.32
N GLY A 9 27.86 19.00 -2.21
CA GLY A 9 27.60 17.83 -3.08
C GLY A 9 27.46 16.52 -2.29
N LEU A 10 28.31 16.32 -1.28
CA LEU A 10 28.22 15.16 -0.37
C LEU A 10 26.92 15.19 0.45
N PHE A 11 26.46 16.36 0.91
CA PHE A 11 25.20 16.48 1.63
C PHE A 11 23.99 16.15 0.75
N ALA A 12 23.98 16.58 -0.51
CA ALA A 12 22.91 16.26 -1.46
C ALA A 12 22.82 14.75 -1.78
N LEU A 13 23.97 14.07 -1.91
CA LEU A 13 24.02 12.61 -2.10
C LEU A 13 23.48 11.83 -0.88
N PHE A 14 23.73 12.33 0.34
CA PHE A 14 23.18 11.72 1.56
C PHE A 14 21.66 11.85 1.67
N VAL A 15 21.08 12.97 1.21
CA VAL A 15 19.61 13.18 1.26
C VAL A 15 18.89 12.32 0.22
N ALA A 16 19.46 12.14 -0.98
CA ALA A 16 18.85 11.31 -2.03
C ALA A 16 18.82 9.80 -1.70
N SER A 17 19.75 9.33 -0.86
CA SER A 17 19.89 7.91 -0.49
C SER A 17 18.75 7.38 0.41
N ASN A 18 18.04 8.26 1.12
CA ASN A 18 17.06 7.85 2.14
C ASN A 18 15.60 7.79 1.64
N CYS A 19 15.36 7.95 0.33
CA CYS A 19 14.00 7.96 -0.23
C CYS A 19 13.60 6.57 -0.78
N SER A 20 13.57 5.54 0.07
CA SER A 20 12.98 4.26 -0.30
C SER A 20 11.60 4.13 0.34
N TYR A 21 10.55 4.11 -0.49
CA TYR A 21 9.16 3.89 -0.06
C TYR A 21 8.74 2.46 -0.40
N SER A 22 8.35 1.69 0.62
CA SER A 22 7.66 0.41 0.44
C SER A 22 6.20 0.60 0.87
N PRO A 23 5.21 0.33 0.00
CA PRO A 23 3.79 0.46 0.37
C PRO A 23 3.34 -0.60 1.38
N GLU A 24 4.10 -1.70 1.51
CA GLU A 24 3.76 -2.85 2.34
C GLU A 24 5.00 -3.34 3.14
N PRO A 25 5.53 -2.51 4.07
CA PRO A 25 6.70 -2.89 4.88
C PRO A 25 6.35 -3.94 5.93
N ASP A 26 5.09 -3.99 6.34
CA ASP A 26 4.51 -4.86 7.36
C ASP A 26 3.95 -6.17 6.79
N GLN A 27 3.86 -6.29 5.47
CA GLN A 27 3.38 -7.51 4.82
C GLN A 27 4.34 -8.68 5.05
N GLN A 28 3.86 -9.73 5.71
CA GLN A 28 4.65 -10.91 6.00
C GLN A 28 4.86 -11.75 4.73
N ARG A 29 6.12 -11.83 4.25
CA ARG A 29 6.50 -12.60 3.04
C ARG A 29 7.09 -13.99 3.33
N ARG A 30 6.79 -14.58 4.49
CA ARG A 30 7.27 -15.93 4.85
C ARG A 30 6.49 -16.98 4.07
N LEU A 31 7.20 -17.98 3.54
CA LEU A 31 6.59 -19.11 2.85
C LEU A 31 5.74 -19.92 3.85
N PRO A 32 4.44 -20.17 3.58
CA PRO A 32 3.61 -20.93 4.50
C PRO A 32 4.08 -22.39 4.62
N PRO A 33 3.77 -23.09 5.74
CA PRO A 33 4.12 -24.50 5.90
C PRO A 33 3.53 -25.37 4.78
N GLY A 34 4.31 -26.32 4.27
CA GLY A 34 3.89 -27.22 3.18
C GLY A 34 4.06 -26.64 1.77
N TRP A 35 4.46 -25.37 1.64
CA TRP A 35 4.77 -24.76 0.35
C TRP A 35 6.26 -24.92 0.00
N VAL A 36 6.53 -25.10 -1.29
CA VAL A 36 7.89 -25.24 -1.83
C VAL A 36 8.07 -24.25 -2.98
N SER A 37 9.22 -23.58 -3.04
CA SER A 37 9.58 -22.74 -4.19
C SER A 37 10.07 -23.62 -5.33
N LEU A 38 9.42 -23.53 -6.50
CA LEU A 38 9.75 -24.34 -7.68
C LEU A 38 10.83 -23.72 -8.57
N GLY A 39 11.17 -22.44 -8.36
CA GLY A 39 12.14 -21.72 -9.18
C GLY A 39 11.75 -20.26 -9.38
N ARG A 40 12.49 -19.59 -10.26
CA ARG A 40 12.23 -18.20 -10.67
C ARG A 40 11.30 -18.21 -11.89
N ALA A 41 10.32 -17.30 -11.89
CA ALA A 41 9.48 -17.04 -13.07
C ALA A 41 10.33 -16.58 -14.25
N ASP A 42 9.91 -16.90 -15.47
CA ASP A 42 10.62 -16.48 -16.68
C ASP A 42 10.49 -14.96 -16.87
N PRO A 43 11.53 -14.23 -17.32
CA PRO A 43 11.43 -12.79 -17.56
C PRO A 43 10.35 -12.39 -18.56
N GLU A 44 10.01 -13.25 -19.51
CA GLU A 44 9.00 -12.99 -20.56
C GLU A 44 7.61 -13.55 -20.18
N GLU A 45 7.46 -14.09 -18.97
CA GLU A 45 6.19 -14.64 -18.48
C GLU A 45 5.18 -13.52 -18.20
N GLU A 46 4.00 -13.59 -18.82
CA GLU A 46 2.94 -12.63 -18.58
C GLU A 46 2.25 -12.89 -17.23
N LEU A 47 2.25 -11.88 -16.36
CA LEU A 47 1.61 -11.92 -15.05
C LEU A 47 0.47 -10.89 -14.99
N SER A 48 -0.67 -11.30 -14.44
CA SER A 48 -1.77 -10.38 -14.16
C SER A 48 -1.63 -9.79 -12.76
N LEU A 49 -1.46 -8.47 -12.67
CA LEU A 49 -1.34 -7.74 -11.41
C LEU A 49 -2.58 -6.87 -11.16
N THR A 50 -3.05 -6.89 -9.92
CA THR A 50 -4.14 -6.01 -9.49
C THR A 50 -3.57 -4.81 -8.74
N PHE A 51 -3.89 -3.61 -9.21
CA PHE A 51 -3.49 -2.36 -8.57
C PHE A 51 -4.65 -1.77 -7.77
N ALA A 52 -4.51 -1.75 -6.44
CA ALA A 52 -5.49 -1.12 -5.56
C ALA A 52 -5.28 0.41 -5.56
N LEU A 53 -6.25 1.15 -6.11
CA LEU A 53 -6.21 2.61 -6.18
C LEU A 53 -6.74 3.25 -4.90
N ARG A 54 -6.27 4.47 -4.60
CA ARG A 54 -6.74 5.25 -3.45
C ARG A 54 -8.23 5.60 -3.61
N GLN A 55 -9.03 5.18 -2.64
CA GLN A 55 -10.45 5.47 -2.58
C GLN A 55 -10.76 6.81 -1.89
N GLN A 56 -11.93 7.37 -2.17
CA GLN A 56 -12.40 8.62 -1.57
C GLN A 56 -13.51 8.34 -0.55
N ASN A 57 -13.76 9.31 0.36
CA ASN A 57 -14.88 9.28 1.30
C ASN A 57 -14.97 8.03 2.20
N VAL A 58 -13.84 7.35 2.44
CA VAL A 58 -13.80 6.09 3.23
C VAL A 58 -14.37 6.27 4.64
N LYS A 59 -14.11 7.41 5.28
CA LYS A 59 -14.70 7.74 6.59
C LYS A 59 -16.23 7.86 6.53
N ARG A 60 -16.76 8.52 5.49
CA ARG A 60 -18.21 8.63 5.32
C ARG A 60 -18.84 7.28 5.00
N LEU A 61 -18.13 6.46 4.23
CA LEU A 61 -18.56 5.08 3.98
C LEU A 61 -18.64 4.28 5.28
N SER A 62 -17.66 4.38 6.18
CA SER A 62 -17.71 3.67 7.46
C SER A 62 -18.87 4.15 8.35
N GLU A 63 -19.13 5.46 8.40
CA GLU A 63 -20.30 6.00 9.10
C GLU A 63 -21.62 5.48 8.54
N LEU A 64 -21.74 5.39 7.21
CA LEU A 64 -22.93 4.86 6.55
C LEU A 64 -23.10 3.38 6.85
N VAL A 65 -22.03 2.58 6.75
CA VAL A 65 -22.05 1.15 7.07
C VAL A 65 -22.52 0.95 8.50
N GLN A 66 -22.00 1.72 9.46
CA GLN A 66 -22.44 1.67 10.85
C GLN A 66 -23.92 2.01 11.00
N ALA A 67 -24.40 3.06 10.32
CA ALA A 67 -25.78 3.51 10.42
C ALA A 67 -26.78 2.53 9.81
N VAL A 68 -26.40 1.75 8.80
CA VAL A 68 -27.30 0.77 8.17
C VAL A 68 -27.21 -0.63 8.81
N SER A 69 -26.14 -0.92 9.55
CA SER A 69 -25.93 -2.21 10.21
C SER A 69 -26.37 -2.25 11.67
N ASP A 70 -26.48 -1.10 12.35
CA ASP A 70 -26.94 -1.01 13.73
C ASP A 70 -28.47 -1.18 13.84
N PRO A 71 -29.00 -2.22 14.52
CA PRO A 71 -30.44 -2.42 14.70
C PRO A 71 -31.13 -1.28 15.47
N GLY A 72 -30.41 -0.54 16.30
CA GLY A 72 -30.92 0.63 17.01
C GLY A 72 -30.98 1.90 16.17
N SER A 73 -30.39 1.89 14.98
CA SER A 73 -30.39 3.03 14.07
C SER A 73 -31.71 3.12 13.30
N PRO A 74 -32.28 4.33 13.13
CA PRO A 74 -33.43 4.54 12.25
C PRO A 74 -33.17 4.17 10.78
N ARG A 75 -31.90 3.98 10.40
CA ARG A 75 -31.47 3.64 9.04
C ARG A 75 -31.09 2.17 8.89
N TYR A 76 -31.35 1.34 9.90
CA TYR A 76 -31.11 -0.09 9.85
C TYR A 76 -31.77 -0.71 8.61
N GLY A 77 -31.01 -1.49 7.84
CA GLY A 77 -31.50 -2.16 6.64
C GLY A 77 -31.72 -1.26 5.41
N ALA A 78 -31.44 0.04 5.50
CA ALA A 78 -31.50 0.96 4.35
C ALA A 78 -30.22 0.87 3.49
N TRP A 79 -29.98 -0.31 2.91
CA TRP A 79 -28.82 -0.56 2.06
C TRP A 79 -28.84 0.35 0.83
N ARG A 80 -27.65 0.82 0.43
CA ARG A 80 -27.49 1.57 -0.82
C ARG A 80 -27.19 0.59 -1.95
N ASP A 81 -27.82 0.79 -3.10
CA ASP A 81 -27.52 0.03 -4.32
C ASP A 81 -26.11 0.35 -4.84
N ARG A 82 -25.56 -0.58 -5.64
CA ARG A 82 -24.17 -0.63 -6.09
C ARG A 82 -23.80 0.50 -7.07
#